data_AF-A0A0C9TIA3-F1
#
_entry.id   AF-A0A0C9TIA3-F1
#
_cell.length_a   1.000
_cell.length_b   1.000
_cell.length_c   1.000
_cell.angle_alpha   90.00
_cell.angle_beta   90.00
_cell.angle_gamma   90.00
#
_symmetry.space_group_name_H-M   'P 1'
#
loop_
_entity.id
_entity.type
_entity.pdbx_description
1 polymer ?
#
loop_
_entity_poly.entity_id
_entity_poly.type
_entity_poly.pdbx_seq_one_letter_code
_entity_poly.pdbx_strand_id
1 'polypeptide(L)' 'KAAQHAIARKAIFDRRVLRSKAGEVVFKTGELVQVYDNALDNTLSTARKLLPRWSAP' A
#
# COMPACT_ATOMS: atom_id res chain seq x y z
N LYS A 1 -14.29 -19.46 -0.93
CA LYS A 1 -12.81 -19.47 -0.74
C LYS A 1 -12.23 -18.09 -1.09
N ALA A 2 -12.20 -17.13 -0.16
CA ALA A 2 -11.56 -15.82 -0.38
C ALA A 2 -10.31 -15.64 0.50
N ALA A 3 -10.38 -16.11 1.76
CA ALA A 3 -9.28 -16.07 2.72
C ALA A 3 -8.02 -16.80 2.22
N GLN A 4 -8.15 -17.99 1.63
CA GLN A 4 -7.01 -18.75 1.08
C GLN A 4 -6.28 -18.00 -0.04
N HIS A 5 -7.03 -17.33 -0.93
CA HIS A 5 -6.43 -16.52 -1.99
C HIS A 5 -5.77 -15.25 -1.44
N ALA A 6 -6.38 -14.60 -0.44
CA ALA A 6 -5.77 -13.45 0.22
C ALA A 6 -4.43 -13.81 0.88
N ILE A 7 -4.36 -14.95 1.59
CA ILE A 7 -3.13 -15.46 2.20
C ILE A 7 -2.06 -15.75 1.13
N ALA A 8 -2.42 -16.42 0.04
CA ALA A 8 -1.49 -16.73 -1.05
C ALA A 8 -0.91 -15.47 -1.70
N ARG A 9 -1.75 -14.45 -1.96
CA ARG A 9 -1.29 -13.17 -2.51
C ARG A 9 -0.36 -12.44 -1.54
N LYS A 10 -0.67 -12.45 -0.24
CA LYS A 10 0.19 -11.86 0.79
C LYS A 10 1.56 -12.52 0.78
N ALA A 11 1.63 -13.85 0.80
CA ALA A 11 2.90 -14.58 0.82
C ALA A 11 3.77 -14.28 -0.41
N ILE A 12 3.17 -14.13 -1.59
CA ILE A 12 3.88 -13.76 -2.81
C ILE A 12 4.38 -12.31 -2.72
N PHE A 13 3.56 -11.39 -2.23
CA PHE A 13 3.92 -10.00 -2.05
C PHE A 13 5.09 -9.86 -1.08
N ASP A 14 5.00 -10.46 0.11
CA ASP A 14 6.06 -10.42 1.13
C ASP A 14 7.39 -10.93 0.56
N ARG A 15 7.37 -12.06 -0.17
CA ARG A 15 8.56 -12.60 -0.84
C ARG A 15 9.16 -11.62 -1.85
N ARG A 16 8.33 -10.86 -2.58
CA ARG A 16 8.80 -9.86 -3.54
C ARG A 16 9.41 -8.65 -2.83
N VAL A 17 8.79 -8.17 -1.76
CA VAL A 17 9.30 -7.06 -0.95
C VAL A 17 10.68 -7.39 -0.39
N LEU A 18 10.83 -8.57 0.23
CA LEU A 18 12.10 -9.01 0.81
C LEU A 18 13.23 -9.18 -0.21
N ARG A 19 12.89 -9.45 -1.48
CA ARG A 19 13.85 -9.55 -2.58
C ARG A 19 14.11 -8.22 -3.29
N SER A 20 13.33 -7.18 -3.00
CA SER A 20 13.47 -5.87 -3.62
C SER A 20 14.64 -5.10 -3.00
N LYS A 21 15.19 -4.14 -3.75
CA LYS A 21 16.25 -3.25 -3.25
C LYS A 21 15.80 -2.43 -2.04
N ALA A 22 14.52 -2.07 -1.97
CA ALA A 22 13.97 -1.29 -0.88
C ALA A 22 13.79 -2.11 0.41
N GLY A 23 13.53 -3.41 0.27
CA GLY A 23 13.27 -4.30 1.40
C GLY A 23 11.98 -3.97 2.15
N GLU A 24 11.86 -4.53 3.35
CA GLU A 24 10.77 -4.21 4.27
C GLU A 24 11.07 -2.89 5.01
N VAL A 25 10.06 -2.01 5.09
CA VAL A 25 10.13 -0.78 5.87
C VAL A 25 9.25 -0.93 7.10
N VAL A 26 9.86 -0.94 8.27
CA VAL A 26 9.17 -1.00 9.57
C VAL A 26 9.24 0.37 10.23
N PHE A 27 8.09 1.00 10.43
CA PHE A 27 7.99 2.28 11.10
C PHE A 27 8.00 2.11 12.61
N LYS A 28 8.64 3.05 13.31
CA LYS A 28 8.71 3.08 14.77
C LYS A 28 7.67 4.05 15.34
N THR A 29 7.29 3.81 16.60
CA THR A 29 6.42 4.73 17.32
C THR A 29 7.05 6.12 17.37
N GLY A 30 6.27 7.14 16.99
CA GLY A 30 6.71 8.54 16.93
C GLY A 30 7.23 8.98 15.56
N GLU A 31 7.35 8.07 14.59
CA GLU A 31 7.66 8.46 13.21
C GLU A 31 6.41 8.99 12.50
N LEU A 32 6.60 10.10 11.79
CA LEU A 32 5.57 10.73 10.98
C LEU A 32 5.41 9.93 9.68
N VAL A 33 4.19 9.47 9.39
CA VAL A 33 3.91 8.62 8.23
C VAL A 33 2.69 9.13 7.47
N GLN A 34 2.76 9.06 6.15
CA GLN A 34 1.62 9.39 5.29
C GLN A 34 0.99 8.12 4.74
N VAL A 35 -0.33 8.05 4.77
CA VAL A 35 -1.10 6.93 4.23
C VAL A 35 -1.43 7.20 2.77
N TYR A 36 -1.18 6.20 1.91
CA TYR A 36 -1.52 6.26 0.49
C TYR A 36 -2.96 5.83 0.24
N ASP A 37 -3.74 6.67 -0.44
CA ASP A 37 -5.09 6.31 -0.90
C ASP A 37 -5.02 5.54 -2.23
N ASN A 38 -5.04 4.21 -2.12
CA ASN A 38 -5.05 3.32 -3.28
C ASN A 38 -6.42 3.22 -3.98
N ALA A 39 -7.51 3.71 -3.37
CA ALA A 39 -8.84 3.67 -3.96
C ALA A 39 -8.96 4.70 -5.09
N LEU A 40 -8.28 5.84 -4.95
CA LEU A 40 -8.16 6.86 -5.99
C LEU A 40 -7.51 6.34 -7.27
N ASP A 41 -6.60 5.36 -7.19
CA ASP A 41 -5.96 4.79 -8.37
C ASP A 41 -6.85 3.83 -9.16
N ASN A 42 -7.72 3.10 -8.47
CA ASN A 42 -8.57 2.08 -9.05
C ASN A 42 -9.91 2.63 -9.54
N THR A 43 -10.20 3.90 -9.24
CA THR A 43 -11.45 4.55 -9.64
C THR A 43 -11.20 5.44 -10.85
N LEU A 44 -11.91 5.18 -11.96
CA LEU A 44 -11.97 6.08 -13.12
C LEU A 44 -12.90 7.27 -12.81
N SER A 45 -12.46 8.13 -11.90
CA SER A 45 -13.18 9.34 -11.51
C SER A 45 -12.29 10.56 -11.66
N THR A 46 -12.90 11.70 -11.99
CA THR A 46 -12.23 13.01 -12.00
C THR A 46 -11.58 13.33 -10.65
N ALA A 47 -12.12 12.80 -9.55
CA ALA A 47 -11.54 12.93 -8.21
C ALA A 47 -10.06 12.46 -8.16
N ARG A 48 -9.68 11.44 -8.93
CA ARG A 48 -8.28 10.97 -9.07
C ARG A 48 -7.30 12.05 -9.51
N LYS A 49 -7.78 13.03 -10.28
CA LYS A 49 -6.95 14.13 -10.80
C LYS A 49 -6.84 15.30 -9.81
N LEU A 50 -7.80 15.42 -8.90
CA LEU A 50 -7.97 16.61 -8.05
C LEU A 50 -7.60 16.36 -6.59
N LEU A 51 -7.75 15.12 -6.11
CA LEU A 51 -7.48 14.78 -4.71
C LEU A 51 -6.02 14.36 -4.51
N PRO A 52 -5.39 14.79 -3.40
CA PRO A 52 -4.07 14.31 -3.01
C PRO A 52 -4.14 12.81 -2.73
N ARG A 53 -3.09 12.08 -3.11
CA ARG A 53 -2.98 10.63 -2.89
C ARG A 53 -2.41 10.26 -1.53
N TRP A 54 -1.83 11.23 -0.84
CA TRP A 54 -1.20 11.07 0.46
C TRP A 54 -1.99 11.83 1.51
N SER A 55 -2.15 11.23 2.69
CA SER A 55 -2.74 11.91 3.84
C SER A 55 -1.85 13.05 4.34
N ALA A 56 -2.44 13.91 5.19
CA ALA A 56 -1.62 14.76 6.04
C ALA A 56 -0.65 13.89 6.88
N PRO A 57 0.58 14.37 7.13
CA PRO A 57 1.55 13.68 7.97
C PRO A 57 1.07 13.50 9.42
#